data_AF-A0A3B8HEV7-F1
#
_entry.id   AF-A0A3B8HEV7-F1
#
_cell.length_a   1.000
_cell.length_b   1.000
_cell.length_c   1.000
_cell.angle_alpha   90.00
_cell.angle_beta   90.00
_cell.angle_gamma   90.00
#
_symmetry.space_group_name_H-M   'P 1'
#
loop_
_entity.id
_entity.type
_entity.pdbx_description
1 polymer ?
#
loop_
_entity_poly.entity_id
_entity_poly.type
_entity_poly.pdbx_seq_one_letter_code
_entity_poly.pdbx_strand_id
1 'polypeptide(L)'
;MKDKRSLHLKVQELCDCYATADPLKGMSLLKSDSDKEEAALKWVALAVLHGLNDNAKRIVLERTDDGYVNVTAEYRKANLPVPDGEVATKIIAAVKDILHADGDKAEMGLALGVRDSSLDLHVKVKRDHGHEVMMLEFPN
;
A
#
# COMPACT_ATOMS: atom_id res chain seq x y z
N MET A 1 14.47 42.44 -0.39
CA MET A 1 13.20 41.69 -0.50
C MET A 1 13.52 40.24 -0.13
N LYS A 2 13.01 39.71 0.98
CA LYS A 2 13.26 38.30 1.36
C LYS A 2 12.49 37.42 0.37
N ASP A 3 13.20 36.57 -0.35
CA ASP A 3 12.64 35.63 -1.32
C ASP A 3 11.49 34.83 -0.70
N LYS A 4 10.25 35.19 -1.05
CA LYS A 4 9.06 34.39 -0.75
C LYS A 4 8.95 33.28 -1.80
N ARG A 5 9.94 32.41 -1.91
CA ARG A 5 9.64 31.06 -2.43
C ARG A 5 8.66 30.45 -1.44
N SER A 6 7.45 30.11 -1.88
CA SER A 6 6.44 29.58 -0.98
C SER A 6 6.95 28.26 -0.40
N LEU A 7 6.67 27.98 0.88
CA LEU A 7 7.05 26.71 1.53
C LEU A 7 6.54 25.50 0.72
N HIS A 8 5.40 25.66 0.06
CA HIS A 8 4.87 24.71 -0.91
C HIS A 8 5.86 24.41 -2.05
N LEU A 9 6.39 25.44 -2.73
CA LEU A 9 7.37 25.27 -3.80
C LEU A 9 8.62 24.54 -3.29
N LYS A 10 9.09 24.87 -2.08
CA LYS A 10 10.25 24.18 -1.47
C LYS A 10 9.96 22.71 -1.20
N VAL A 11 8.76 22.36 -0.71
CA VAL A 11 8.36 20.95 -0.51
C VAL A 11 8.30 20.22 -1.85
N GLN A 12 7.79 20.84 -2.92
CA GLN A 12 7.80 20.24 -4.26
C GLN A 12 9.22 19.97 -4.75
N GLU A 13 10.11 20.96 -4.66
CA GLU A 13 11.53 20.81 -5.00
C GLU A 13 12.20 19.67 -4.18
N LEU A 14 11.83 19.53 -2.90
CA LEU A 14 12.32 18.45 -2.05
C LEU A 14 11.74 17.08 -2.43
N CYS A 15 10.47 16.99 -2.83
CA CYS A 15 9.89 15.75 -3.37
C CYS A 15 10.65 15.31 -4.63
N ASP A 16 10.96 16.23 -5.54
CA ASP A 16 11.75 15.93 -6.74
C ASP A 16 13.18 15.48 -6.37
N CYS A 17 13.81 16.15 -5.41
CA CYS A 17 15.14 15.80 -4.93
C CYS A 17 15.20 14.41 -4.31
N TYR A 18 14.16 14.00 -3.59
CA TYR A 18 14.05 12.71 -2.91
C TYR A 18 13.29 11.66 -3.72
N ALA A 19 12.89 11.93 -4.96
CA ALA A 19 12.00 11.06 -5.73
C ALA A 19 12.50 9.60 -5.88
N THR A 20 13.82 9.40 -5.83
CA THR A 20 14.48 8.09 -5.91
C THR A 20 15.11 7.63 -4.58
N ALA A 21 14.95 8.41 -3.52
CA ALA A 21 15.48 8.11 -2.19
C ALA A 21 14.53 7.18 -1.42
N ASP A 22 15.07 6.47 -0.43
CA ASP A 22 14.28 5.76 0.58
C ASP A 22 13.66 6.79 1.54
N PRO A 23 12.32 6.97 1.53
CA PRO A 23 11.68 8.00 2.32
C PRO A 23 11.79 7.77 3.83
N LEU A 24 11.69 6.51 4.29
CA LEU A 24 11.75 6.15 5.71
C LEU A 24 13.16 6.32 6.27
N LYS A 25 14.17 5.90 5.51
CA LYS A 25 15.58 6.14 5.87
C LYS A 25 15.85 7.64 5.94
N GLY A 26 15.37 8.41 4.96
CA GLY A 26 15.46 9.87 4.97
C GLY A 26 14.89 10.47 6.24
N MET A 27 13.68 10.09 6.64
CA MET A 27 13.03 10.58 7.87
C MET A 27 13.84 10.26 9.13
N SER A 28 14.48 9.08 9.20
CA SER A 28 15.25 8.67 10.36
C SER A 28 16.47 9.58 10.62
N LEU A 29 17.07 10.11 9.55
CA LEU A 29 18.26 10.96 9.59
C LEU A 29 17.95 12.42 9.95
N LEU A 30 16.69 12.86 9.84
CA LEU A 30 16.29 14.23 10.15
C LEU A 30 16.39 14.58 11.64
N LYS A 31 16.43 13.58 12.53
CA LYS A 31 16.63 13.79 13.97
C LYS A 31 17.93 14.55 14.26
N SER A 32 18.98 14.25 13.50
CA SER A 32 20.31 14.88 13.59
C SER A 32 20.45 16.17 12.78
N ASP A 33 19.43 16.59 12.03
CA ASP A 33 19.53 17.82 11.23
C ASP A 33 19.57 19.05 12.16
N SER A 34 20.50 19.94 11.88
CA SER A 34 20.75 21.16 12.66
C SER A 34 19.78 22.28 12.31
N ASP A 35 19.26 22.27 11.07
CA ASP A 35 18.22 23.19 10.64
C ASP A 35 16.84 22.53 10.83
N LYS A 36 16.15 22.92 11.89
CA LYS A 36 14.84 22.34 12.23
C LYS A 36 13.72 22.80 11.29
N GLU A 37 13.85 23.97 10.68
CA GLU A 37 12.87 24.49 9.72
C GLU A 37 12.97 23.71 8.40
N GLU A 38 14.19 23.51 7.90
CA GLU A 38 14.41 22.71 6.70
C GLU A 38 14.09 21.23 6.93
N ALA A 39 14.46 20.68 8.09
CA ALA A 39 14.13 19.30 8.46
C ALA A 39 12.62 19.04 8.46
N ALA A 40 11.80 19.99 8.90
CA ALA A 40 10.35 19.87 8.85
C ALA A 40 9.84 19.75 7.40
N LEU A 41 10.36 20.56 6.48
CA LEU A 41 9.98 20.50 5.07
C LEU A 41 10.46 19.22 4.39
N LYS A 42 11.68 18.77 4.70
CA LYS A 42 12.22 17.47 4.24
C LYS A 42 11.33 16.32 4.72
N TRP A 43 10.90 16.34 5.98
CA TRP A 43 10.04 15.31 6.55
C TRP A 43 8.70 15.24 5.82
N VAL A 44 8.07 16.39 5.52
CA VAL A 44 6.81 16.44 4.76
C VAL A 44 7.00 15.87 3.35
N ALA A 45 8.06 16.23 2.64
CA ALA A 45 8.34 15.70 1.30
C ALA A 45 8.51 14.18 1.32
N LEU A 46 9.29 13.66 2.27
CA LEU A 46 9.49 12.21 2.44
C LEU A 46 8.19 11.50 2.82
N ALA A 47 7.31 12.12 3.63
CA ALA A 47 6.02 11.53 3.99
C ALA A 47 5.06 11.46 2.80
N VAL A 48 5.06 12.49 1.95
CA VAL A 48 4.29 12.47 0.69
C VAL A 48 4.79 11.37 -0.23
N LEU A 49 6.11 11.25 -0.43
CA LEU A 49 6.70 10.19 -1.25
C LEU A 49 6.38 8.79 -0.70
N HIS A 50 6.52 8.59 0.61
CA HIS A 50 6.12 7.36 1.30
C HIS A 50 4.66 7.01 1.02
N GLY A 51 3.76 7.98 1.20
CA GLY A 51 2.33 7.75 1.00
C GLY A 51 1.93 7.43 -0.43
N LEU A 52 2.61 8.02 -1.42
CA LEU A 52 2.38 7.75 -2.84
C LEU A 52 2.93 6.37 -3.25
N ASN A 53 4.16 6.05 -2.86
CA ASN A 53 4.83 4.81 -3.22
C ASN A 53 4.10 3.58 -2.65
N ASP A 54 3.61 3.69 -1.42
CA ASP A 54 3.02 2.56 -0.70
C ASP A 54 1.48 2.57 -0.70
N ASN A 55 0.86 3.40 -1.55
CA ASN A 55 -0.60 3.55 -1.67
C ASN A 55 -1.28 3.76 -0.30
N ALA A 56 -0.68 4.62 0.53
CA ALA A 56 -1.18 4.90 1.85
C ALA A 56 -2.57 5.56 1.77
N LYS A 57 -3.48 5.10 2.63
CA LYS A 57 -4.77 5.73 2.85
C LYS A 57 -4.63 7.04 3.59
N ARG A 58 -3.76 7.08 4.61
CA ARG A 58 -3.42 8.29 5.39
C ARG A 58 -2.11 8.11 6.14
N ILE A 59 -1.41 9.21 6.36
CA ILE A 59 -0.33 9.33 7.34
C ILE A 59 -0.79 10.33 8.40
N VAL A 60 -0.59 10.01 9.67
CA VAL A 60 -1.04 10.81 10.82
C VAL A 60 0.16 11.15 11.66
N LEU A 61 0.32 12.43 11.98
CA LEU A 61 1.23 12.92 13.00
C LEU A 61 0.39 13.49 14.13
N GLU A 62 0.50 12.88 15.30
CA GLU A 62 -0.18 13.32 16.52
C GLU A 62 0.85 13.91 17.47
N ARG A 63 0.51 15.04 18.07
CA ARG A 63 1.26 15.63 19.16
C ARG A 63 0.28 15.97 20.28
N THR A 64 0.55 15.45 21.47
CA THR A 64 -0.24 15.71 22.69
C THR A 64 0.35 16.88 23.48
N ASP A 65 -0.45 17.44 24.39
CA ASP A 65 -0.06 18.60 25.22
C ASP A 65 1.11 18.29 26.18
N ASP A 66 1.29 17.01 26.54
CA ASP A 66 2.44 16.52 27.33
C ASP A 66 3.73 16.36 26.50
N GLY A 67 3.67 16.63 25.19
CA GLY A 67 4.80 16.59 24.28
C GLY A 67 5.08 15.23 23.65
N TYR A 68 4.25 14.21 23.89
CA TYR A 68 4.35 12.94 23.18
C TYR A 68 4.01 13.13 21.69
N VAL A 69 4.81 12.51 20.81
CA VAL A 69 4.65 12.57 19.35
C VAL A 69 4.54 11.15 18.81
N ASN A 70 3.49 10.88 18.05
CA ASN A 70 3.26 9.60 17.38
C ASN A 70 3.07 9.81 15.87
N VAL A 71 3.60 8.90 15.07
CA VAL A 71 3.42 8.91 13.61
C VAL A 71 2.98 7.53 13.15
N THR A 72 1.86 7.46 12.45
CA THR A 72 1.28 6.20 11.94
C THR A 72 0.85 6.34 10.48
N ALA A 73 1.01 5.27 9.69
CA ALA A 73 0.50 5.16 8.33
C ALA A 73 -0.58 4.06 8.25
N GLU A 74 -1.74 4.38 7.68
CA GLU A 74 -2.79 3.41 7.32
C GLU A 74 -2.75 3.25 5.81
N TYR A 75 -2.72 2.01 5.30
CA TYR A 75 -2.68 1.69 3.88
C TYR A 75 -4.07 1.36 3.33
N ARG A 76 -4.34 1.62 2.03
CA ARG A 76 -5.70 1.48 1.46
C ARG A 76 -6.12 0.01 1.32
N LYS A 77 -7.33 -0.30 1.79
CA LYS A 77 -8.17 -1.38 1.22
C LYS A 77 -8.70 -0.88 -0.13
N ALA A 78 -8.55 -1.65 -1.19
CA ALA A 78 -9.07 -1.30 -2.52
C ALA A 78 -10.30 -2.15 -2.85
N ASN A 79 -11.39 -1.50 -3.28
CA ASN A 79 -12.50 -2.20 -3.91
C ASN A 79 -12.14 -2.41 -5.39
N LEU A 80 -12.27 -3.65 -5.85
CA LEU A 80 -12.16 -3.97 -7.27
C LEU A 80 -13.53 -3.80 -7.95
N PRO A 81 -13.57 -3.52 -9.27
CA PRO A 81 -14.82 -3.53 -10.02
C PRO A 81 -15.57 -4.84 -9.80
N VAL A 82 -16.85 -4.73 -9.47
CA VAL A 82 -17.71 -5.90 -9.25
C VAL A 82 -18.09 -6.47 -10.61
N PRO A 83 -17.75 -7.74 -10.92
CA PRO A 83 -18.22 -8.39 -12.13
C PRO A 83 -19.75 -8.59 -12.07
N ASP A 84 -20.39 -8.77 -13.23
CA ASP A 84 -21.78 -9.23 -13.24
C ASP A 84 -21.91 -10.63 -12.60
N GLY A 85 -23.12 -10.99 -12.16
CA GLY A 85 -23.34 -12.23 -11.39
C GLY A 85 -22.98 -13.50 -12.17
N GLU A 86 -23.14 -13.49 -13.49
CA GLU A 86 -22.80 -14.63 -14.35
C GLU A 86 -21.27 -14.76 -14.48
N VAL A 87 -20.57 -13.65 -14.69
CA VAL A 87 -19.11 -13.59 -14.72
C VAL A 87 -18.52 -13.94 -13.36
N ALA A 88 -19.09 -13.47 -12.26
CA ALA A 88 -18.67 -13.84 -10.91
C ALA A 88 -18.76 -15.36 -10.69
N THR A 89 -19.86 -15.97 -11.12
CA THR A 89 -20.08 -17.42 -11.06
C THR A 89 -19.03 -18.17 -11.89
N LYS A 90 -18.76 -17.70 -13.11
CA LYS A 90 -17.75 -18.30 -14.00
C LYS A 90 -16.32 -18.15 -13.47
N ILE A 91 -15.99 -17.03 -12.82
CA ILE A 91 -14.69 -16.81 -12.18
C ILE A 91 -14.47 -17.85 -11.08
N ILE A 92 -15.46 -18.04 -10.19
CA ILE A 92 -15.37 -19.01 -9.10
C ILE A 92 -15.27 -20.44 -9.64
N ALA A 93 -16.08 -20.78 -10.65
CA ALA A 93 -16.02 -22.09 -11.30
C ALA A 93 -14.64 -22.35 -11.93
N ALA A 94 -14.11 -21.39 -12.70
CA ALA A 94 -12.79 -21.50 -13.31
C ALA A 94 -11.68 -21.69 -12.27
N VAL A 95 -11.74 -20.99 -11.14
CA VAL A 95 -10.76 -21.19 -10.06
C VAL A 95 -10.92 -22.57 -9.43
N LYS A 96 -12.14 -23.05 -9.17
CA LYS A 96 -12.34 -24.43 -8.68
C LYS A 96 -11.79 -25.48 -9.64
N ASP A 97 -11.99 -25.30 -10.94
CA ASP A 97 -11.47 -26.19 -11.98
C ASP A 97 -9.93 -26.19 -11.97
N ILE A 98 -9.30 -25.02 -11.89
CA ILE A 98 -7.84 -24.89 -11.76
C ILE A 98 -7.33 -25.64 -10.51
N LEU A 99 -8.04 -25.53 -9.39
CA LEU A 99 -7.68 -26.20 -8.13
C LEU A 99 -8.06 -27.69 -8.10
N HIS A 100 -8.71 -28.22 -9.13
CA HIS A 100 -9.30 -29.57 -9.14
C HIS A 100 -10.15 -29.83 -7.89
N ALA A 101 -10.99 -28.85 -7.54
CA ALA A 101 -11.76 -28.81 -6.31
C ALA A 101 -13.17 -29.42 -6.46
N ASP A 102 -13.37 -30.63 -5.94
CA ASP A 102 -14.68 -31.33 -6.00
C ASP A 102 -15.58 -31.10 -4.75
N GLY A 103 -15.20 -30.18 -3.84
CA GLY A 103 -15.89 -29.97 -2.56
C GLY A 103 -16.18 -28.52 -2.20
N ASP A 104 -16.82 -28.31 -1.04
CA ASP A 104 -17.21 -26.99 -0.54
C ASP A 104 -16.03 -26.15 -0.03
N LYS A 105 -14.84 -26.74 0.10
CA LYS A 105 -13.60 -26.04 0.46
C LYS A 105 -12.44 -26.60 -0.35
N ALA A 106 -11.70 -25.71 -0.98
CA ALA A 106 -10.42 -26.02 -1.60
C ALA A 106 -9.39 -24.93 -1.30
N GLU A 107 -8.15 -25.34 -1.12
CA GLU A 107 -7.04 -24.49 -0.73
C GLU A 107 -5.76 -25.08 -1.31
N MET A 108 -5.08 -24.34 -2.19
CA MET A 108 -3.89 -24.81 -2.89
C MET A 108 -2.98 -23.64 -3.28
N GLY A 109 -1.68 -23.90 -3.37
CA GLY A 109 -0.73 -22.99 -3.99
C GLY A 109 -0.86 -23.02 -5.52
N LEU A 110 -0.94 -21.86 -6.15
CA LEU A 110 -1.01 -21.68 -7.60
C LEU A 110 0.22 -20.87 -8.06
N ALA A 111 1.12 -21.55 -8.77
CA ALA A 111 2.27 -20.92 -9.40
C ALA A 111 1.88 -20.31 -10.75
N LEU A 112 2.10 -19.01 -10.94
CA LEU A 112 1.78 -18.27 -12.17
C LEU A 112 3.00 -17.56 -12.74
N GLY A 113 3.35 -17.85 -13.99
CA GLY A 113 4.31 -17.06 -14.76
C GLY A 113 3.66 -15.79 -15.32
N VAL A 114 4.22 -14.62 -15.03
CA VAL A 114 3.79 -13.31 -15.56
C VAL A 114 5.00 -12.57 -16.13
N ARG A 115 5.04 -12.43 -17.45
CA ARG A 115 6.20 -11.87 -18.19
C ARG A 115 7.49 -12.61 -17.80
N ASP A 116 8.48 -11.89 -17.27
CA ASP A 116 9.78 -12.43 -16.84
C ASP A 116 9.80 -12.82 -15.35
N SER A 117 8.63 -12.92 -14.69
CA SER A 117 8.49 -13.25 -13.26
C SER A 117 7.57 -14.45 -13.02
N SER A 118 7.72 -15.12 -11.87
CA SER A 118 6.81 -16.14 -11.37
C SER A 118 6.27 -15.73 -10.01
N LEU A 119 4.99 -15.99 -9.75
CA LEU A 119 4.29 -15.65 -8.52
C LEU A 119 3.56 -16.88 -7.99
N ASP A 120 3.85 -17.27 -6.76
CA ASP A 120 3.13 -18.35 -6.07
C ASP A 120 2.03 -17.74 -5.20
N LEU A 121 0.77 -17.91 -5.63
CA LEU A 121 -0.40 -17.43 -4.92
C LEU A 121 -0.96 -18.53 -4.02
N HIS A 122 -1.47 -18.16 -2.85
CA HIS A 122 -2.30 -19.07 -2.06
C HIS A 122 -3.76 -18.83 -2.39
N VAL A 123 -4.40 -19.81 -3.01
CA VAL A 123 -5.76 -19.69 -3.51
C VAL A 123 -6.70 -20.48 -2.62
N LYS A 124 -7.79 -19.84 -2.21
CA LYS A 124 -8.77 -20.43 -1.31
C LYS A 124 -10.18 -20.19 -1.81
N VAL A 125 -10.96 -21.26 -1.92
CA VAL A 125 -12.37 -21.21 -2.22
C VAL A 125 -13.13 -21.90 -1.10
N LYS A 126 -14.18 -21.25 -0.60
CA LYS A 126 -15.06 -21.78 0.44
C LYS A 126 -16.51 -21.50 0.09
N ARG A 127 -17.37 -22.48 0.31
CA ARG A 127 -18.81 -22.34 0.33
C ARG A 127 -19.32 -22.57 1.75
N ASP A 128 -20.05 -21.61 2.29
CA ASP A 128 -20.63 -21.69 3.62
C ASP A 128 -22.04 -21.08 3.61
N HIS A 129 -23.05 -21.86 4.04
CA HIS A 129 -24.46 -21.43 4.10
C HIS A 129 -24.99 -20.71 2.84
N GLY A 130 -24.59 -21.17 1.64
CA GLY A 130 -25.00 -20.56 0.37
C GLY A 130 -24.18 -19.34 -0.07
N HIS A 131 -23.16 -18.95 0.70
CA HIS A 131 -22.20 -17.91 0.35
C HIS A 131 -20.91 -18.55 -0.16
N GLU A 132 -20.47 -18.13 -1.35
CA GLU A 132 -19.16 -18.51 -1.88
C GLU A 132 -18.17 -17.38 -1.72
N VAL A 133 -17.02 -17.70 -1.13
CA VAL A 133 -15.93 -16.79 -0.90
C VAL A 133 -14.69 -17.34 -1.61
N MET A 134 -14.15 -16.54 -2.52
CA MET A 134 -12.87 -16.78 -3.17
C MET A 134 -11.86 -15.76 -2.65
N MET A 135 -10.69 -16.24 -2.23
CA MET A 135 -9.57 -15.43 -1.79
C MET A 135 -8.34 -15.78 -2.62
N LEU A 136 -7.69 -14.76 -3.17
CA LEU A 136 -6.36 -14.83 -3.76
C LEU A 136 -5.42 -14.12 -2.79
N GLU A 137 -4.66 -14.91 -2.04
CA GLU A 137 -3.67 -14.39 -1.11
C GLU A 137 -2.34 -14.30 -1.84
N PHE A 138 -1.86 -13.07 -1.99
CA PHE A 138 -0.57 -12.79 -2.61
C PHE A 138 0.53 -13.00 -1.54
N PRO A 139 1.69 -13.55 -1.92
CA PRO A 139 2.84 -13.58 -1.04
C PRO A 139 3.25 -12.12 -0.73
N ASN A 140 3.44 -11.81 0.55
CA ASN A 140 3.91 -10.49 1.02
C ASN A 140 5.32 -10.18 0.52
#